data_AF-A0A4Q3US04-F1
#
_entry.id   AF-A0A4Q3US04-F1
#
_cell.length_a   1.000
_cell.length_b   1.000
_cell.length_c   1.000
_cell.angle_alpha   90.00
_cell.angle_beta   90.00
_cell.angle_gamma   90.00
#
_symmetry.space_group_name_H-M   'P 1'
#
loop_
_entity.id
_entity.type
_entity.pdbx_description
1 polymer ?
#
loop_
_entity_poly.entity_id
_entity_poly.type
_entity_poly.pdbx_seq_one_letter_code
_entity_poly.pdbx_strand_id
1 'polypeptide(L)'
;MMLALLPVRPVPVSRPVLRMERSELQATIGAAFEGALENLLTTNTVAADPKVYNTTGLMRGTRCFRAGGGYAQPWTRDASVNSWNAGSFLAPEVARDTLFAVTRPDGTRGPIVQRDNQWWD
;
A
#
# COMPACT_ATOMS: atom_id res chain seq x y z
N MET A 1 22.13 -5.93 26.33
CA MET A 1 20.98 -6.84 26.21
C MET A 1 19.91 -6.10 25.38
N MET A 2 19.82 -6.41 24.09
CA MET A 2 18.94 -5.70 23.16
C MET A 2 17.56 -6.37 23.24
N LEU A 3 16.55 -5.64 23.69
CA LEU A 3 15.18 -6.14 23.79
C LEU A 3 14.65 -6.34 22.36
N ALA A 4 14.64 -7.59 21.89
CA ALA A 4 13.97 -7.92 20.64
C ALA A 4 12.46 -7.75 20.86
N LEU A 5 11.91 -6.63 20.39
CA LEU A 5 10.47 -6.45 20.29
C LEU A 5 9.94 -7.55 19.38
N LEU A 6 9.24 -8.52 19.97
CA LEU A 6 8.50 -9.52 19.23
C LEU A 6 7.61 -8.80 18.20
N PRO A 7 7.56 -9.25 16.94
CA PRO A 7 6.69 -8.63 15.96
C PRO A 7 5.25 -8.76 16.49
N VAL A 8 4.62 -7.63 16.80
CA VAL A 8 3.19 -7.57 17.03
C VAL A 8 2.54 -8.15 15.78
N ARG A 9 1.87 -9.30 15.91
CA ARG A 9 1.05 -9.80 14.83
C ARG A 9 -0.05 -8.76 14.62
N PRO A 10 -0.13 -8.13 13.45
CA PRO A 10 -1.21 -7.20 13.15
C PRO A 10 -2.53 -7.95 13.32
N VAL A 11 -3.43 -7.43 14.13
CA VAL A 11 -4.81 -7.92 14.15
C VAL A 11 -5.36 -7.64 12.75
N PRO A 12 -5.86 -8.66 12.02
CA PRO A 12 -6.48 -8.42 10.73
C PRO A 12 -7.62 -7.42 10.90
N VAL A 13 -7.50 -6.24 10.32
CA VAL A 13 -8.59 -5.26 10.35
C VAL A 13 -9.71 -5.85 9.49
N SER A 14 -10.85 -6.11 10.10
CA SER A 14 -12.05 -6.53 9.37
C SER A 14 -12.37 -5.47 8.31
N ARG A 15 -12.61 -5.91 7.07
CA ARG A 15 -12.92 -5.01 5.96
C ARG A 15 -14.08 -4.08 6.37
N PRO A 16 -13.91 -2.74 6.25
CA PRO A 16 -14.95 -1.82 6.66
C PRO A 16 -16.19 -1.97 5.79
N VAL A 17 -17.35 -1.72 6.39
CA VAL A 17 -18.64 -1.81 5.72
C VAL A 17 -19.35 -0.46 5.85
N LEU A 18 -19.83 0.06 4.73
CA LEU A 18 -20.70 1.23 4.67
C LEU A 18 -22.11 0.78 4.27
N ARG A 19 -23.08 0.99 5.15
CA ARG A 19 -24.50 0.76 4.87
C ARG A 19 -25.25 2.07 4.85
N MET A 20 -25.88 2.36 3.72
CA MET A 20 -26.78 3.48 3.54
C MET A 20 -28.19 3.05 3.92
N GLU A 21 -28.92 3.90 4.65
CA GLU A 21 -30.32 3.64 4.99
C GLU A 21 -31.22 3.64 3.75
N ARG A 22 -30.87 4.46 2.74
CA ARG A 22 -31.58 4.57 1.47
C ARG A 22 -31.00 3.62 0.43
N SER A 23 -31.85 2.75 -0.12
CA SER A 23 -31.45 1.71 -1.08
C SER A 23 -30.76 2.25 -2.34
N GLU A 24 -31.19 3.40 -2.84
CA GLU A 24 -30.64 4.08 -4.00
C GLU A 24 -29.25 4.67 -3.74
N LEU A 25 -28.98 5.09 -2.50
CA LEU A 25 -27.64 5.53 -2.08
C LEU A 25 -26.73 4.33 -1.84
N GLN A 26 -27.27 3.22 -1.33
CA GLN A 26 -26.51 1.97 -1.22
C GLN A 26 -26.08 1.49 -2.62
N ALA A 27 -26.98 1.53 -3.60
CA ALA A 27 -26.72 1.10 -4.98
C ALA A 27 -25.73 1.99 -5.74
N THR A 28 -25.47 3.21 -5.27
CA THR A 28 -24.55 4.17 -5.91
C THR A 28 -23.28 4.38 -5.08
N ILE A 29 -23.38 5.14 -4.00
CA ILE A 29 -22.23 5.50 -3.14
C ILE A 29 -21.75 4.27 -2.36
N GLY A 30 -22.66 3.45 -1.83
CA GLY A 30 -22.30 2.22 -1.14
C GLY A 30 -21.53 1.26 -2.05
N ALA A 31 -22.03 1.04 -3.26
CA ALA A 31 -21.35 0.23 -4.28
C ALA A 31 -19.98 0.82 -4.68
N ALA A 32 -19.88 2.15 -4.82
CA ALA A 32 -18.60 2.80 -5.11
C ALA A 32 -17.58 2.60 -3.97
N PHE A 33 -18.02 2.69 -2.72
CA PHE A 33 -17.19 2.43 -1.54
C PHE A 33 -16.71 0.97 -1.50
N GLU A 34 -17.60 0.01 -1.72
CA GLU A 34 -17.25 -1.42 -1.79
C GLU A 34 -16.27 -1.71 -2.92
N GLY A 35 -16.50 -1.11 -4.10
CA GLY A 35 -15.61 -1.18 -5.25
C GLY A 35 -14.24 -0.58 -4.98
N ALA A 36 -14.15 0.55 -4.27
CA ALA A 36 -12.87 1.16 -3.90
C ALA A 36 -12.07 0.27 -2.94
N LEU A 37 -12.73 -0.37 -1.97
CA LEU A 37 -12.08 -1.35 -1.09
C LEU A 37 -11.57 -2.55 -1.88
N GLU A 38 -12.35 -3.07 -2.83
CA GLU A 38 -11.94 -4.20 -3.66
C GLU A 38 -10.78 -3.85 -4.57
N ASN A 39 -10.82 -2.63 -5.11
CA ASN A 39 -9.81 -2.12 -5.97
C ASN A 39 -8.46 -2.01 -5.24
N LEU A 40 -8.44 -1.43 -4.04
CA LEU A 40 -7.22 -1.27 -3.26
C LEU A 40 -6.71 -2.61 -2.68
N LEU A 41 -7.56 -3.33 -1.95
CA LEU A 41 -7.16 -4.47 -1.12
C LEU A 41 -6.96 -5.77 -1.91
N THR A 42 -7.59 -5.88 -3.08
CA THR A 42 -7.50 -7.08 -3.92
C THR A 42 -6.88 -6.77 -5.28
N THR A 43 -7.47 -5.86 -6.05
CA THR A 43 -7.11 -5.69 -7.47
C THR A 43 -5.75 -5.01 -7.66
N ASN A 44 -5.40 -4.05 -6.81
CA ASN A 44 -4.15 -3.31 -6.86
C ASN A 44 -3.14 -3.77 -5.80
N THR A 45 -3.53 -4.67 -4.90
CA THR A 45 -2.58 -5.37 -4.04
C THR A 45 -2.00 -6.55 -4.80
N VAL A 46 -0.77 -6.40 -5.28
CA VAL A 46 -0.10 -7.37 -6.16
C VAL A 46 1.18 -7.91 -5.53
N ALA A 47 1.68 -9.01 -6.08
CA ALA A 47 2.99 -9.55 -5.71
C ALA A 47 4.11 -8.55 -6.04
N ALA A 48 5.07 -8.43 -5.13
CA ALA A 48 6.26 -7.61 -5.25
C ALA A 48 7.47 -8.49 -4.91
N ASP A 49 8.27 -8.86 -5.91
CA ASP A 49 9.49 -9.63 -5.70
C ASP A 49 10.49 -8.79 -4.87
N PRO A 50 10.87 -9.22 -3.65
CA PRO A 50 11.85 -8.50 -2.83
C PRO A 50 13.19 -8.31 -3.53
N LYS A 51 13.58 -9.19 -4.47
CA LYS A 51 14.82 -9.02 -5.25
C LYS A 51 14.79 -7.79 -6.14
N VAL A 52 13.60 -7.37 -6.56
CA VAL A 52 13.39 -6.20 -7.43
C VAL A 52 13.13 -4.95 -6.59
N TYR A 53 12.24 -5.06 -5.60
CA TYR A 53 11.70 -3.90 -4.91
C TYR A 53 12.37 -3.58 -3.57
N ASN A 54 12.98 -4.55 -2.87
CA ASN A 54 13.54 -4.35 -1.54
C ASN A 54 14.99 -3.82 -1.57
N THR A 55 15.24 -2.80 -2.39
CA THR A 55 16.57 -2.19 -2.54
C THR A 55 17.12 -1.57 -1.26
N THR A 56 16.24 -1.19 -0.33
CA THR A 56 16.60 -0.62 0.97
C THR A 56 16.81 -1.68 2.06
N GLY A 57 16.37 -2.92 1.83
CA GLY A 57 16.34 -3.97 2.85
C GLY A 57 15.24 -3.80 3.92
N LEU A 58 14.35 -2.80 3.78
CA LEU A 58 13.34 -2.44 4.78
C LEU A 58 11.95 -3.07 4.54
N MET A 59 11.68 -3.61 3.35
CA MET A 59 10.46 -4.40 3.12
C MET A 59 10.51 -5.69 3.94
N ARG A 60 9.35 -6.13 4.43
CA ARG A 60 9.23 -7.39 5.21
C ARG A 60 8.31 -8.43 4.58
N GLY A 61 7.60 -8.08 3.51
CA GLY A 61 6.69 -8.95 2.79
C GLY A 61 6.94 -8.94 1.29
N THR A 62 6.02 -9.56 0.55
CA THR A 62 6.10 -9.82 -0.89
C THR A 62 4.91 -9.21 -1.65
N ARG A 63 4.27 -8.18 -1.09
CA ARG A 63 3.11 -7.51 -1.69
C ARG A 63 3.22 -6.00 -1.60
N CYS A 64 2.65 -5.31 -2.58
CA CYS A 64 2.54 -3.85 -2.61
C CYS A 64 1.25 -3.40 -3.31
N PHE A 65 0.90 -2.13 -3.16
CA PHE A 65 -0.09 -1.47 -3.99
C PHE A 65 0.57 -0.98 -5.28
N ARG A 66 0.12 -1.48 -6.44
CA ARG A 66 0.51 -0.89 -7.73
C ARG A 66 -0.18 0.46 -7.95
N ALA A 67 0.29 1.22 -8.94
CA ALA A 67 -0.26 2.54 -9.25
C ALA A 67 -1.72 2.53 -9.74
N GLY A 68 -2.17 1.41 -10.32
CA GLY A 68 -3.55 1.23 -10.81
C GLY A 68 -3.62 0.14 -11.88
N GLY A 69 -4.82 -0.10 -12.43
CA GLY A 69 -5.09 -1.23 -13.32
C GLY A 69 -4.18 -1.35 -14.54
N GLY A 70 -3.73 -0.22 -15.09
CA GLY A 70 -2.83 -0.16 -16.26
C GLY A 70 -1.34 -0.30 -15.94
N TYR A 71 -0.95 -0.37 -14.67
CA TYR A 71 0.44 -0.42 -14.25
C TYR A 71 0.77 -1.79 -13.63
N ALA A 72 1.98 -2.28 -13.87
CA ALA A 72 2.47 -3.52 -13.30
C ALA A 72 3.14 -3.33 -11.92
N GLN A 73 3.54 -2.11 -11.59
CA GLN A 73 4.42 -1.78 -10.46
C GLN A 73 3.91 -0.58 -9.65
N PRO A 74 4.33 -0.41 -8.39
CA PRO A 74 4.08 0.81 -7.63
C PRO A 74 4.80 1.99 -8.26
N TRP A 75 4.16 3.15 -8.30
CA TRP A 75 4.79 4.43 -8.67
C TRP A 75 4.83 5.33 -7.45
N THR A 76 5.86 6.14 -7.31
CA THR A 76 6.13 6.97 -6.13
C THR A 76 4.90 7.73 -5.62
N ARG A 77 4.19 8.45 -6.50
CA ARG A 77 3.00 9.21 -6.11
C ARG A 77 1.87 8.30 -5.65
N ASP A 78 1.52 7.31 -6.46
CA ASP A 78 0.38 6.43 -6.23
C ASP A 78 0.60 5.54 -5.01
N ALA A 79 1.84 5.09 -4.80
CA ALA A 79 2.31 4.44 -3.57
C ALA A 79 2.06 5.33 -2.34
N SER A 80 2.39 6.62 -2.44
CA SER A 80 2.16 7.59 -1.37
C SER A 80 0.66 7.81 -1.12
N VAL A 81 -0.14 8.03 -2.18
CA VAL A 81 -1.59 8.28 -2.09
C VAL A 81 -2.35 7.08 -1.55
N ASN A 82 -2.09 5.88 -2.07
CA ASN A 82 -2.73 4.65 -1.61
C ASN A 82 -2.40 4.37 -0.14
N SER A 83 -1.15 4.60 0.26
CA SER A 83 -0.70 4.41 1.65
C SER A 83 -1.29 5.47 2.59
N TRP A 84 -1.31 6.75 2.19
CA TRP A 84 -1.81 7.86 2.99
C TRP A 84 -3.32 7.78 3.21
N ASN A 85 -4.10 7.53 2.14
CA ASN A 85 -5.56 7.63 2.21
C ASN A 85 -6.19 6.54 3.09
N ALA A 86 -5.88 5.27 2.81
CA ALA A 86 -6.50 4.16 3.52
C ALA A 86 -5.58 2.95 3.71
N GLY A 87 -4.57 2.78 2.86
CA GLY A 87 -3.70 1.60 2.87
C GLY A 87 -2.98 1.38 4.20
N SER A 88 -2.46 2.45 4.82
CA SER A 88 -1.76 2.34 6.11
C SER A 88 -2.67 1.91 7.26
N PHE A 89 -3.98 2.11 7.13
CA PHE A 89 -4.96 1.68 8.13
C PHE A 89 -5.50 0.28 7.83
N LEU A 90 -5.84 0.01 6.57
CA LEU A 90 -6.52 -1.22 6.15
C LEU A 90 -5.56 -2.40 5.91
N ALA A 91 -4.33 -2.13 5.47
CA ALA A 91 -3.31 -3.14 5.19
C ALA A 91 -1.90 -2.58 5.49
N PRO A 92 -1.58 -2.29 6.77
CA PRO A 92 -0.36 -1.59 7.17
C PRO A 92 0.93 -2.26 6.68
N GLU A 93 0.98 -3.59 6.56
CA GLU A 93 2.16 -4.30 6.07
C GLU A 93 2.37 -4.05 4.58
N VAL A 94 1.28 -4.05 3.80
CA VAL A 94 1.30 -3.80 2.36
C VAL A 94 1.64 -2.32 2.12
N ALA A 95 1.08 -1.40 2.91
CA ALA A 95 1.42 0.02 2.83
C ALA A 95 2.90 0.29 3.13
N ARG A 96 3.43 -0.31 4.21
CA ARG A 96 4.87 -0.25 4.53
C ARG A 96 5.72 -0.72 3.35
N ASP A 97 5.44 -1.92 2.85
CA ASP A 97 6.23 -2.51 1.77
C ASP A 97 6.09 -1.72 0.45
N THR A 98 4.93 -1.12 0.21
CA THR A 98 4.67 -0.21 -0.91
C THR A 98 5.53 1.05 -0.83
N LEU A 99 5.59 1.69 0.34
CA LEU A 99 6.43 2.87 0.57
C LEU A 99 7.92 2.55 0.40
N PHE A 100 8.38 1.41 0.90
CA PHE A 100 9.78 1.03 0.74
C PHE A 100 10.13 0.58 -0.69
N ALA A 101 9.19 0.00 -1.44
CA ALA A 101 9.39 -0.40 -2.83
C ALA A 101 9.76 0.79 -3.75
N VAL A 102 9.24 1.98 -3.43
CA VAL A 102 9.48 3.24 -4.17
C VAL A 102 10.56 4.12 -3.54
N THR A 103 11.40 3.54 -2.67
CA THR A 103 12.56 4.21 -2.10
C THR A 103 13.87 3.51 -2.48
N ARG A 104 14.97 4.22 -2.32
CA ARG A 104 16.34 3.73 -2.54
C ARG A 104 17.23 4.17 -1.36
N PRO A 105 18.31 3.44 -1.06
CA PRO A 105 19.26 3.87 -0.04
C PRO A 105 19.99 5.14 -0.50
N ASP A 106 20.10 6.15 0.38
CA ASP A 106 20.94 7.36 0.18
C ASP A 106 22.41 7.15 0.61
N GLY A 107 22.74 5.94 1.10
CA GLY A 107 24.05 5.60 1.63
C GLY A 107 24.42 6.25 2.98
N THR A 108 23.76 7.34 3.38
CA THR A 108 24.12 8.09 4.61
C THR A 108 22.95 8.62 5.44
N ARG A 109 21.76 8.89 4.85
CA ARG A 109 20.65 9.59 5.56
C ARG A 109 19.36 8.79 5.70
N GLY A 110 19.38 7.50 5.34
CA GLY A 110 18.20 6.65 5.31
C GLY A 110 17.61 6.47 3.90
N PRO A 111 16.41 5.89 3.76
CA PRO A 111 15.77 5.72 2.48
C PRO A 111 15.33 7.07 1.90
N ILE A 112 15.67 7.32 0.64
CA ILE A 112 15.17 8.44 -0.14
C ILE A 112 14.16 7.96 -1.15
N VAL A 113 13.20 8.81 -1.50
CA VAL A 113 12.25 8.54 -2.58
C VAL A 113 13.01 8.32 -3.89
N GLN A 114 12.60 7.29 -4.65
CA GLN A 114 13.19 7.00 -5.95
C GLN A 114 13.02 8.20 -6.89
N ARG A 115 14.12 8.63 -7.52
CA ARG A 115 14.18 9.70 -8.52
C ARG A 115 14.31 9.09 -9.92
N ASP A 116 13.33 8.30 -10.31
CA ASP A 116 13.17 7.78 -11.67
C ASP A 116 12.00 8.48 -12.36
N ASN A 117 11.70 8.16 -13.62
CA ASN A 117 10.64 8.77 -14.43
C ASN A 117 9.19 8.51 -13.94
N GLN A 118 8.99 8.20 -12.65
CA GLN A 118 7.69 7.93 -12.00
C GLN A 118 7.35 8.97 -10.89
N TRP A 119 8.22 9.96 -10.68
CA TRP A 119 7.89 11.30 -10.18
C TRP A 119 7.04 12.08 -11.22
N TRP A 120 6.22 13.03 -10.81
CA TRP A 120 5.23 13.68 -11.68
C TRP A 120 5.71 15.03 -12.24
N ASP A 121 6.98 15.09 -12.61
CA ASP A 121 7.66 16.21 -13.28
C ASP A 121 8.58 15.74 -14.42
#